data_AF-A0A1G6B993-F1
#
_entry.id   AF-A0A1G6B993-F1
#
_cell.length_a   1.000
_cell.length_b   1.000
_cell.length_c   1.000
_cell.angle_alpha   90.00
_cell.angle_beta   90.00
_cell.angle_gamma   90.00
#
_symmetry.space_group_name_H-M   'P 1'
#
loop_
_entity.id
_entity.type
_entity.pdbx_description
1 polymer ?
#
loop_
_entity_poly.entity_id
_entity_poly.type
_entity_poly.pdbx_seq_one_letter_code
_entity_poly.pdbx_strand_id
1 'polypeptide(L)'
;MQCEWCHVEMPEGSVRCPKCKMPIIQTVQGFDNTKVVLQKVHAMMFERGDDISNTQELIGYVCDYLPDWDDERIILVKMLKAGALDEMMAGDDRKQAVDKSRELMIKAGAKENEAEFVLVVLACMLKLPYMSPLAVSGDKKKAAKTEETKEKPVVLEMDTKPFKKLDALRFRLSKTVNIKEGYTMVDGYCFDGFGMVRTVNLPDTMMCIGEYAFTDCKHLTEIEIPDSVKKIEKGAFNACVSLTDVNIPNGVLELGDNTFLCCSSLEKLVIPESVSGFGENCFSGCDSLKMLSVPQSVKYIGDNCFSYCPNLVIYCFENSYVHRYCLQKKIKFKTTPLGKKLPTELEPESGAKK
;
A
#
# COMPACT_ATOMS: atom_id res chain seq x y z
N MET A 1 -12.18 28.99 -4.80
CA MET A 1 -11.48 27.74 -4.40
C MET A 1 -11.59 27.54 -2.88
N GLN A 2 -11.55 26.31 -2.36
CA GLN A 2 -11.54 26.05 -0.91
C GLN A 2 -10.14 25.65 -0.44
N CYS A 3 -9.72 26.13 0.74
CA CYS A 3 -8.46 25.73 1.34
C CYS A 3 -8.53 24.25 1.73
N GLU A 4 -7.62 23.44 1.19
CA GLU A 4 -7.60 22.01 1.49
C GLU A 4 -7.19 21.67 2.94
N TRP A 5 -6.60 22.65 3.64
CA TRP A 5 -6.14 22.53 5.03
C TRP A 5 -7.21 22.90 6.05
N CYS A 6 -7.94 24.00 5.84
CA CYS A 6 -8.88 24.55 6.82
C CYS A 6 -10.29 24.84 6.27
N HIS A 7 -10.58 24.39 5.05
CA HIS A 7 -11.90 24.43 4.40
C HIS A 7 -12.51 25.83 4.22
N VAL A 8 -11.70 26.88 4.26
CA VAL A 8 -12.15 28.27 4.02
C VAL A 8 -12.21 28.57 2.53
N GLU A 9 -13.25 29.28 2.11
CA GLU A 9 -13.35 29.82 0.75
C GLU A 9 -12.34 30.93 0.49
N MET A 10 -11.70 30.88 -0.68
CA MET A 10 -10.63 31.79 -1.09
C MET A 10 -10.84 32.24 -2.53
N PRO A 11 -10.39 33.47 -2.86
CA PRO A 11 -10.41 33.96 -4.24
C PRO A 11 -9.46 33.14 -5.13
N GLU A 12 -9.86 32.95 -6.39
CA GLU A 12 -9.05 32.26 -7.41
C GLU A 12 -7.73 33.01 -7.66
N GLY A 13 -6.63 32.27 -7.76
CA GLY A 13 -5.28 32.85 -7.88
C GLY A 13 -4.59 33.16 -6.54
N SER A 14 -5.21 32.83 -5.40
CA SER A 14 -4.54 32.90 -4.10
C SER A 14 -3.33 31.95 -4.07
N VAL A 15 -2.26 32.37 -3.38
CA VAL A 15 -1.05 31.54 -3.16
C VAL A 15 -1.01 30.96 -1.74
N ARG A 16 -1.74 31.58 -0.81
CA ARG A 16 -1.84 31.18 0.59
C ARG A 16 -3.25 31.31 1.11
N CYS A 17 -3.59 30.48 2.10
CA CYS A 17 -4.86 30.59 2.78
C CYS A 17 -4.91 31.82 3.70
N PRO A 18 -5.94 32.67 3.60
CA PRO A 18 -6.08 33.84 4.47
C PRO A 18 -6.30 33.47 5.94
N LYS A 19 -6.82 32.26 6.24
CA LYS A 19 -7.09 31.80 7.61
C LYS A 19 -5.92 31.04 8.23
N CYS A 20 -5.47 29.95 7.60
CA CYS A 20 -4.40 29.11 8.17
C CYS A 20 -2.99 29.50 7.70
N LYS A 21 -2.85 30.49 6.80
CA LYS A 21 -1.59 30.94 6.20
C LYS A 21 -0.80 29.88 5.42
N MET A 22 -1.33 28.67 5.30
CA MET A 22 -0.71 27.58 4.56
C MET A 22 -0.74 27.85 3.05
N PRO A 23 0.31 27.46 2.31
CA PRO A 23 0.32 27.52 0.86
C PRO A 23 -0.73 26.59 0.26
N ILE A 24 -1.22 26.96 -0.92
CA ILE A 24 -2.24 26.20 -1.63
C ILE A 24 -1.60 24.99 -2.30
N ILE A 25 -2.23 23.83 -2.14
CA ILE A 25 -1.83 22.60 -2.83
C ILE A 25 -2.06 22.80 -4.32
N GLN A 26 -1.03 22.56 -5.12
CA GLN A 26 -1.07 22.62 -6.58
C GLN A 26 -0.51 21.31 -7.14
N THR A 27 -1.17 20.77 -8.16
CA THR A 27 -0.67 19.62 -8.92
C THR A 27 0.20 20.11 -10.06
N VAL A 28 1.39 19.54 -10.17
CA VAL A 28 2.36 19.87 -11.23
C VAL A 28 2.13 18.94 -12.41
N GLN A 29 2.25 19.46 -13.63
CA GLN A 29 2.08 18.68 -14.86
C GLN A 29 3.04 17.46 -14.90
N GLY A 30 2.47 16.26 -15.03
CA GLY A 30 3.22 15.00 -15.05
C GLY A 30 3.44 14.35 -13.68
N PHE A 31 2.88 14.92 -12.60
CA PHE A 31 2.95 14.39 -11.24
C PHE A 31 1.55 14.29 -10.62
N ASP A 32 0.84 13.21 -10.95
CA ASP A 32 -0.56 13.00 -10.53
C ASP A 32 -0.69 12.77 -9.01
N ASN A 33 0.37 12.31 -8.34
CA ASN A 33 0.39 12.07 -6.90
C ASN A 33 0.85 13.29 -6.07
N THR A 34 1.12 14.45 -6.69
CA THR A 34 1.64 15.65 -5.99
C THR A 34 0.81 16.00 -4.75
N LYS A 35 -0.51 15.90 -4.86
CA LYS A 35 -1.44 16.19 -3.77
C LYS A 35 -1.32 15.20 -2.61
N VAL A 36 -1.16 13.91 -2.90
CA VAL A 36 -1.00 12.85 -1.89
C VAL A 36 0.34 13.03 -1.16
N VAL A 37 1.41 13.32 -1.90
CA VAL A 37 2.73 13.59 -1.33
C VAL A 37 2.69 14.82 -0.40
N LEU A 38 2.10 15.92 -0.85
CA LEU A 38 1.96 17.14 -0.03
C LEU A 38 1.13 16.91 1.24
N GLN A 39 0.06 16.12 1.16
CA GLN A 39 -0.75 15.77 2.33
C GLN A 39 0.04 14.93 3.35
N LYS A 40 0.82 13.95 2.87
CA LYS A 40 1.69 13.12 3.72
C LYS A 40 2.82 13.92 4.36
N VAL A 41 3.48 14.78 3.58
CA VAL A 41 4.54 15.68 4.08
C VAL A 41 3.99 16.66 5.11
N HIS A 42 2.77 17.17 4.91
CA HIS A 42 2.14 18.02 5.91
C HIS A 42 1.73 17.27 7.20
N ALA A 43 1.21 16.05 7.08
CA ALA A 43 0.90 15.22 8.24
C ALA A 43 2.16 14.97 9.08
N MET A 44 3.28 14.64 8.42
CA MET A 44 4.60 14.50 9.03
C MET A 44 5.03 15.78 9.79
N MET A 45 4.84 16.96 9.21
CA MET A 45 5.18 18.23 9.88
C MET A 45 4.31 18.52 11.11
N PHE A 46 3.03 18.14 11.08
CA PHE A 46 2.10 18.36 12.19
C PHE A 46 2.43 17.49 13.41
N GLU A 47 2.93 16.27 13.20
CA GLU A 47 3.27 15.33 14.28
C GLU A 47 4.54 15.70 15.06
N ARG A 48 5.50 16.41 14.43
CA ARG A 48 6.82 16.68 15.02
C ARG A 48 7.08 18.13 15.45
N GLY A 49 6.23 19.07 15.06
CA GLY A 49 6.49 20.51 15.25
C GLY A 49 7.43 21.04 14.16
N ASP A 50 7.29 22.33 13.83
CA ASP A 50 7.82 23.01 12.64
C ASP A 50 9.37 23.10 12.48
N ASP A 51 10.16 22.26 13.16
CA ASP A 51 11.63 22.40 13.31
C ASP A 51 12.49 21.53 12.35
N ILE A 52 12.03 21.27 11.12
CA ILE A 52 12.87 20.59 10.13
C ILE A 52 13.93 21.56 9.59
N SER A 53 15.10 21.57 10.22
CA SER A 53 16.26 22.40 9.86
C SER A 53 17.39 21.62 9.19
N ASN A 54 17.24 20.30 9.04
CA ASN A 54 18.31 19.41 8.57
C ASN A 54 17.86 18.53 7.38
N THR A 55 18.60 18.63 6.28
CA THR A 55 18.38 17.85 5.04
C THR A 55 18.46 16.33 5.27
N GLN A 56 19.33 15.84 6.15
CA GLN A 56 19.41 14.39 6.43
C GLN A 56 18.20 13.86 7.20
N GLU A 57 17.69 14.64 8.15
CA GLU A 57 16.48 14.29 8.88
C GLU A 57 15.28 14.26 7.94
N LEU A 58 15.15 15.27 7.07
CA LEU A 58 14.08 15.28 6.07
C LEU A 58 14.15 14.07 5.14
N ILE A 59 15.33 13.68 4.68
CA ILE A 59 15.50 12.47 3.85
C ILE A 59 15.01 11.22 4.60
N GLY A 60 15.37 11.09 5.88
CA GLY A 60 14.87 10.01 6.75
C GLY A 60 13.35 9.96 6.77
N TYR A 61 12.69 11.09 7.05
CA TYR A 61 11.23 11.11 7.13
C TYR A 61 10.55 10.90 5.77
N VAL A 62 11.11 11.46 4.71
CA VAL A 62 10.62 11.17 3.36
C VAL A 62 10.70 9.67 3.06
N CYS A 63 11.71 8.97 3.60
CA CYS A 63 11.83 7.51 3.46
C CYS A 63 10.83 6.73 4.33
N ASP A 64 10.48 7.25 5.51
CA ASP A 64 9.52 6.60 6.41
C ASP A 64 8.06 6.78 5.95
N TYR A 65 7.72 7.94 5.36
CA TYR A 65 6.33 8.31 5.03
C TYR A 65 5.97 8.13 3.54
N LEU A 66 6.96 8.13 2.64
CA LEU A 66 6.75 7.83 1.22
C LEU A 66 7.34 6.44 0.89
N PRO A 67 6.65 5.62 0.08
CA PRO A 67 7.17 4.28 -0.28
C PRO A 67 8.40 4.34 -1.19
N ASP A 68 9.32 3.37 -1.06
CA ASP A 68 10.62 3.34 -1.77
C ASP A 68 10.50 3.33 -3.30
N TRP A 69 9.36 2.89 -3.80
CA TRP A 69 9.04 2.71 -5.20
C TRP A 69 8.27 3.88 -5.83
N ASP A 70 7.95 4.91 -5.03
CA ASP A 70 7.28 6.12 -5.52
C ASP A 70 8.28 6.96 -6.32
N ASP A 71 8.01 7.21 -7.60
CA ASP A 71 8.90 7.99 -8.47
C ASP A 71 9.12 9.40 -7.88
N GLU A 72 8.06 9.98 -7.31
CA GLU A 72 8.05 11.21 -6.53
C GLU A 72 9.02 11.18 -5.34
N ARG A 73 9.06 10.08 -4.58
CA ARG A 73 10.02 9.92 -3.47
C ARG A 73 11.44 9.88 -4.00
N ILE A 74 11.70 9.09 -5.04
CA ILE A 74 13.04 8.92 -5.60
C ILE A 74 13.57 10.27 -6.09
N ILE A 75 12.73 11.05 -6.79
CA ILE A 75 13.05 12.39 -7.26
C ILE A 75 13.27 13.35 -6.08
N LEU A 76 12.38 13.36 -5.09
CA LEU A 76 12.48 14.22 -3.92
C LEU A 76 13.76 13.95 -3.12
N VAL A 77 14.07 12.68 -2.83
CA VAL A 77 15.30 12.29 -2.12
C VAL A 77 16.55 12.64 -2.93
N LYS A 78 16.53 12.42 -4.25
CA LYS A 78 17.65 12.78 -5.13
C LYS A 78 17.93 14.29 -5.10
N MET A 79 16.89 15.12 -5.15
CA MET A 79 17.04 16.58 -5.13
C MET A 79 17.39 17.12 -3.75
N LEU A 80 16.88 16.51 -2.68
CA LEU A 80 17.31 16.82 -1.31
C LEU A 80 18.80 16.55 -1.12
N LYS A 81 19.31 15.40 -1.59
CA LYS A 81 20.75 15.07 -1.57
C LYS A 81 21.59 16.01 -2.43
N ALA A 82 21.01 16.64 -3.44
CA ALA A 82 21.69 17.64 -4.26
C ALA A 82 21.87 18.99 -3.52
N GLY A 83 21.20 19.20 -2.38
CA GLY A 83 21.26 20.45 -1.62
C GLY A 83 20.10 21.41 -1.90
N ALA A 84 18.99 20.93 -2.49
CA ALA A 84 17.86 21.79 -2.84
C ALA A 84 17.22 22.49 -1.63
N LEU A 85 17.16 21.82 -0.46
CA LEU A 85 16.65 22.41 0.77
C LEU A 85 17.64 23.43 1.36
N ASP A 86 18.93 23.11 1.38
CA ASP A 86 19.96 23.98 1.95
C ASP A 86 20.01 25.33 1.21
N GLU A 87 19.91 25.31 -0.13
CA GLU A 87 19.87 26.52 -0.94
C GLU A 87 18.60 27.35 -0.71
N MET A 88 17.46 26.68 -0.46
CA MET A 88 16.22 27.37 -0.09
C MET A 88 16.26 28.02 1.29
N MET A 89 17.10 27.50 2.21
CA MET A 89 17.29 28.04 3.55
C MET A 89 18.40 29.10 3.64
N ALA A 90 19.36 29.10 2.71
CA ALA A 90 20.54 29.97 2.74
C ALA A 90 20.30 31.42 2.25
N GLY A 91 19.20 31.70 1.56
CA GLY A 91 18.95 33.01 0.93
C GLY A 91 18.20 34.01 1.82
N ASP A 92 18.74 35.23 1.94
CA ASP A 92 18.05 36.37 2.57
C ASP A 92 16.77 36.79 1.80
N ASP A 93 16.76 36.59 0.48
CA ASP A 93 15.59 36.80 -0.39
C ASP A 93 15.00 35.46 -0.84
N ARG A 94 13.78 35.18 -0.37
CA ARG A 94 13.04 33.95 -0.62
C ARG A 94 12.76 33.69 -2.10
N LYS A 95 12.64 34.72 -2.94
CA LYS A 95 12.43 34.52 -4.39
C LYS A 95 13.72 34.06 -5.07
N GLN A 96 14.83 34.72 -4.74
CA GLN A 96 16.15 34.34 -5.26
C GLN A 96 16.56 32.94 -4.79
N ALA A 97 16.21 32.55 -3.56
CA ALA A 97 16.47 31.21 -3.03
C ALA A 97 15.74 30.11 -3.84
N VAL A 98 14.48 30.35 -4.22
CA VAL A 98 13.71 29.44 -5.08
C VAL A 98 14.34 29.30 -6.46
N ASP A 99 14.73 30.42 -7.10
CA ASP A 99 15.33 30.39 -8.43
C ASP A 99 16.71 29.72 -8.42
N LYS A 100 17.54 29.95 -7.40
CA LYS A 100 18.83 29.28 -7.22
C LYS A 100 18.68 27.78 -6.98
N SER A 101 17.71 27.37 -6.15
CA SER A 101 17.40 25.96 -5.91
C SER A 101 16.90 25.28 -7.19
N ARG A 102 16.07 25.97 -8.00
CA ARG A 102 15.65 25.50 -9.33
C ARG A 102 16.85 25.27 -10.25
N GLU A 103 17.73 26.26 -10.37
CA GLU A 103 18.94 26.15 -11.20
C GLU A 103 19.86 25.01 -10.75
N LEU A 104 20.00 24.83 -9.43
CA LEU A 104 20.78 23.75 -8.85
C LEU A 104 20.21 22.38 -9.24
N MET A 105 18.89 22.20 -9.12
CA MET A 105 18.23 20.93 -9.46
C MET A 105 18.36 20.61 -10.96
N ILE A 106 18.22 21.62 -11.83
CA ILE A 106 18.43 21.45 -13.28
C ILE A 106 19.89 21.05 -13.57
N LYS A 107 20.87 21.70 -12.93
CA LYS A 107 22.30 21.32 -13.05
C LYS A 107 22.59 19.91 -12.52
N ALA A 108 21.83 19.45 -11.51
CA ALA A 108 21.89 18.08 -10.99
C ALA A 108 21.15 17.04 -11.86
N GLY A 109 20.63 17.46 -13.02
CA GLY A 109 19.99 16.60 -14.02
C GLY A 109 18.50 16.34 -13.76
N ALA A 110 17.82 17.22 -13.03
CA ALA A 110 16.35 17.21 -12.95
C ALA A 110 15.74 17.80 -14.23
N LYS A 111 14.61 17.25 -14.66
CA LYS A 111 13.76 17.92 -15.66
C LYS A 111 13.04 19.12 -15.04
N GLU A 112 12.57 20.02 -15.88
CA GLU A 112 11.87 21.24 -15.43
C GLU A 112 10.63 20.91 -14.57
N ASN A 113 9.84 19.92 -14.96
CA ASN A 113 8.69 19.46 -14.17
C ASN A 113 9.09 18.78 -12.85
N GLU A 114 10.20 18.04 -12.82
CA GLU A 114 10.73 17.39 -11.61
C GLU A 114 11.21 18.44 -10.59
N ALA A 115 11.91 19.46 -11.06
CA ALA A 115 12.35 20.58 -10.23
C ALA A 115 11.14 21.34 -9.66
N GLU A 116 10.13 21.60 -10.49
CA GLU A 116 8.90 22.26 -10.07
C GLU A 116 8.12 21.47 -9.01
N PHE A 117 7.99 20.15 -9.19
CA PHE A 117 7.39 19.28 -8.17
C PHE A 117 8.12 19.40 -6.82
N VAL A 118 9.45 19.30 -6.82
CA VAL A 118 10.25 19.40 -5.59
C VAL A 118 10.11 20.79 -4.94
N LEU A 119 10.11 21.87 -5.73
CA LEU A 119 9.91 23.22 -5.21
C LEU A 119 8.54 23.40 -4.55
N VAL A 120 7.49 22.81 -5.11
CA VAL A 120 6.14 22.85 -4.51
C VAL A 120 6.14 22.15 -3.15
N VAL A 121 6.80 21.00 -3.04
CA VAL A 121 6.93 20.26 -1.77
C VAL A 121 7.72 21.06 -0.74
N LEU A 122 8.91 21.55 -1.09
CA LEU A 122 9.76 22.31 -0.17
C LEU A 122 9.14 23.67 0.22
N ALA A 123 8.46 24.35 -0.70
CA ALA A 123 7.76 25.59 -0.39
C ALA A 123 6.58 25.35 0.55
N CYS A 124 5.88 24.21 0.41
CA CYS A 124 4.85 23.81 1.35
C CYS A 124 5.43 23.60 2.76
N MET A 125 6.59 22.95 2.84
CA MET A 125 7.29 22.72 4.09
C MET A 125 7.76 24.01 4.77
N LEU A 126 8.37 24.91 4.01
CA LEU A 126 8.88 26.18 4.54
C LEU A 126 7.79 27.26 4.70
N LYS A 127 6.51 26.91 4.48
CA LYS A 127 5.34 27.82 4.49
C LYS A 127 5.55 29.06 3.61
N LEU A 128 6.24 28.85 2.48
CA LEU A 128 6.57 29.89 1.52
C LEU A 128 5.42 30.12 0.53
N PRO A 129 5.18 31.39 0.10
CA PRO A 129 4.26 31.66 -1.00
C PRO A 129 4.92 31.22 -2.32
N TYR A 130 4.52 30.09 -2.86
CA TYR A 130 5.03 29.62 -4.15
C TYR A 130 3.90 29.11 -5.05
N MET A 131 3.86 29.61 -6.29
CA MET A 131 3.03 29.07 -7.37
C MET A 131 3.95 28.57 -8.46
N SER A 132 3.78 27.30 -8.84
CA SER A 132 4.53 26.72 -9.95
C SER A 132 4.00 27.28 -11.28
N PRO A 133 4.87 27.67 -12.24
CA PRO A 133 4.46 27.98 -13.60
C PRO A 133 3.85 26.79 -14.35
N LEU A 134 4.05 25.56 -13.86
CA LEU A 134 3.48 24.33 -14.41
C LEU A 134 2.26 23.82 -13.61
N ALA A 135 1.65 24.70 -12.79
CA ALA A 135 0.46 24.37 -12.04
C ALA A 135 -0.74 24.14 -12.99
N VAL A 136 -1.36 22.97 -12.90
CA VAL A 136 -2.55 22.65 -13.70
C VAL A 136 -3.80 23.17 -12.99
N SER A 137 -4.47 24.17 -13.58
CA SER A 137 -5.81 24.61 -13.14
C SER A 137 -6.83 23.53 -13.52
N GLY A 138 -7.51 22.92 -12.53
CA GLY A 138 -8.39 21.79 -12.75
C GLY A 138 -9.49 22.07 -13.77
N ASP A 139 -9.41 21.45 -14.95
CA ASP A 139 -10.44 21.53 -15.97
C ASP A 139 -11.47 20.41 -15.82
N LYS A 140 -12.73 20.84 -15.89
CA LYS A 140 -13.95 20.05 -15.71
C LYS A 140 -14.05 18.89 -16.70
N LYS A 141 -14.05 17.64 -16.22
CA LYS A 141 -14.75 16.52 -16.88
C LYS A 141 -15.54 15.67 -15.87
N LYS A 142 -16.87 15.91 -15.91
CA LYS A 142 -18.00 15.06 -15.50
C LYS A 142 -17.69 13.88 -14.56
N ALA A 143 -17.60 14.18 -13.26
CA ALA A 143 -17.99 13.23 -12.22
C ALA A 143 -19.48 13.45 -11.92
N ALA A 144 -20.29 12.44 -12.25
CA ALA A 144 -21.61 12.30 -11.65
C ALA A 144 -21.43 12.20 -10.13
N LYS A 145 -22.33 12.87 -9.41
CA LYS A 145 -22.34 13.01 -7.96
C LYS A 145 -22.03 11.71 -7.23
N THR A 146 -21.05 11.75 -6.34
CA THR A 146 -21.24 11.25 -4.98
C THR A 146 -20.29 12.03 -4.06
N GLU A 147 -20.89 12.63 -3.04
CA GLU A 147 -20.21 13.45 -2.03
C GLU A 147 -19.36 12.54 -1.14
N GLU A 148 -18.04 12.69 -1.17
CA GLU A 148 -17.16 12.19 -0.11
C GLU A 148 -16.82 13.37 0.81
N THR A 149 -17.60 13.47 1.89
CA THR A 149 -17.22 14.19 3.10
C THR A 149 -16.03 13.50 3.74
N LYS A 150 -14.93 14.25 3.87
CA LYS A 150 -13.80 13.94 4.74
C LYS A 150 -14.28 13.68 6.16
N GLU A 151 -14.16 12.44 6.62
CA GLU A 151 -13.95 12.13 8.03
C GLU A 151 -12.49 11.69 8.20
N LYS A 152 -11.96 11.85 9.42
CA LYS A 152 -10.65 11.35 9.90
C LYS A 152 -10.40 9.89 9.45
N PRO A 153 -9.20 9.29 9.58
CA PRO A 153 -9.17 7.83 9.63
C PRO A 153 -10.06 7.44 10.80
N VAL A 154 -11.28 7.06 10.48
CA VAL A 154 -12.23 6.52 11.41
C VAL A 154 -11.58 5.20 11.75
N VAL A 155 -10.91 5.15 12.90
CA VAL A 155 -10.94 3.93 13.70
C VAL A 155 -12.43 3.67 13.80
N LEU A 156 -12.93 2.75 12.97
CA LEU A 156 -14.28 2.28 13.14
C LEU A 156 -14.23 1.68 14.55
N GLU A 157 -14.74 2.43 15.53
CA GLU A 157 -15.38 1.84 16.70
C GLU A 157 -16.60 1.08 16.16
N MET A 158 -16.32 0.02 15.40
CA MET A 158 -17.16 -1.12 15.44
C MET A 158 -17.15 -1.55 16.90
N ASP A 159 -18.28 -2.00 17.42
CA ASP A 159 -18.27 -2.85 18.59
C ASP A 159 -17.46 -4.10 18.22
N THR A 160 -16.14 -4.00 18.38
CA THR A 160 -15.22 -5.08 18.07
C THR A 160 -15.42 -6.07 19.19
N LYS A 161 -16.03 -7.20 18.86
CA LYS A 161 -16.11 -8.34 19.73
C LYS A 161 -15.00 -9.29 19.29
N PRO A 162 -13.77 -9.14 19.83
CA PRO A 162 -12.66 -9.99 19.44
C PRO A 162 -12.87 -11.40 20.00
N PHE A 163 -12.60 -12.39 19.16
CA PHE A 163 -12.40 -13.77 19.60
C PHE A 163 -10.97 -13.90 20.09
N LYS A 164 -10.80 -13.90 21.42
CA LYS A 164 -9.49 -13.80 22.08
C LYS A 164 -8.80 -15.16 22.19
N LYS A 165 -7.48 -15.15 22.39
CA LYS A 165 -6.69 -16.37 22.65
C LYS A 165 -7.26 -17.26 23.76
N LEU A 166 -7.75 -16.66 24.85
CA LEU A 166 -8.42 -17.38 25.95
C LEU A 166 -9.66 -18.16 25.48
N ASP A 167 -10.43 -17.59 24.54
CA ASP A 167 -11.58 -18.24 23.94
C ASP A 167 -11.18 -19.36 22.98
N ALA A 168 -10.02 -19.24 22.31
CA ALA A 168 -9.49 -20.29 21.46
C ALA A 168 -8.96 -21.49 22.25
N LEU A 169 -8.38 -21.30 23.44
CA LEU A 169 -7.72 -22.36 24.21
C LEU A 169 -8.62 -23.57 24.52
N ARG A 170 -9.92 -23.36 24.68
CA ARG A 170 -10.93 -24.44 24.85
C ARG A 170 -11.07 -25.35 23.62
N PHE A 171 -10.58 -24.92 22.46
CA PHE A 171 -10.56 -25.66 21.21
C PHE A 171 -9.17 -26.21 20.85
N ARG A 172 -8.18 -26.14 21.75
CA ARG A 172 -6.79 -26.52 21.46
C ARG A 172 -6.61 -27.96 20.95
N LEU A 173 -7.49 -28.87 21.36
CA LEU A 173 -7.48 -30.27 20.94
C LEU A 173 -8.57 -30.59 19.89
N SER A 174 -9.32 -29.58 19.47
CA SER A 174 -10.40 -29.73 18.49
C SER A 174 -9.84 -29.67 17.07
N LYS A 175 -10.36 -30.54 16.19
CA LYS A 175 -10.06 -30.52 14.75
C LYS A 175 -10.81 -29.42 14.02
N THR A 176 -12.01 -29.10 14.49
CA THR A 176 -12.89 -28.10 13.88
C THR A 176 -13.25 -27.07 14.94
N VAL A 177 -13.12 -25.79 14.60
CA VAL A 177 -13.51 -24.67 15.47
C VAL A 177 -14.64 -23.91 14.79
N ASN A 178 -15.75 -23.75 15.50
CA ASN A 178 -16.88 -22.95 15.05
C ASN A 178 -16.93 -21.67 15.91
N ILE A 179 -16.58 -20.53 15.32
CA ILE A 179 -16.73 -19.23 15.97
C ILE A 179 -18.18 -18.80 15.78
N LYS A 180 -18.87 -18.47 16.88
CA LYS A 180 -20.30 -18.11 16.84
C LYS A 180 -20.51 -16.75 16.17
N GLU A 181 -21.74 -16.52 15.71
CA GLU A 181 -22.15 -15.20 15.21
C GLU A 181 -21.94 -14.08 16.23
N GLY A 182 -21.64 -12.89 15.71
CA GLY A 182 -21.43 -11.66 16.47
C GLY A 182 -19.99 -11.41 16.90
N TYR A 183 -19.04 -12.33 16.65
CA TYR A 183 -17.62 -12.01 16.72
C TYR A 183 -17.21 -11.29 15.43
N THR A 184 -16.50 -10.17 15.57
CA THR A 184 -16.15 -9.28 14.44
C THR A 184 -14.66 -9.27 14.13
N MET A 185 -13.83 -9.89 14.98
CA MET A 185 -12.38 -9.96 14.80
C MET A 185 -11.83 -11.24 15.42
N VAL A 186 -10.87 -11.89 14.75
CA VAL A 186 -9.96 -12.85 15.39
C VAL A 186 -8.77 -12.08 15.93
N ASP A 187 -8.55 -12.15 17.24
CA ASP A 187 -7.46 -11.43 17.89
C ASP A 187 -6.07 -11.94 17.45
N GLY A 188 -5.04 -11.13 17.66
CA GLY A 188 -3.68 -11.53 17.33
C GLY A 188 -3.25 -12.80 18.10
N TYR A 189 -2.51 -13.68 17.44
CA TYR A 189 -1.98 -14.93 18.02
C TYR A 189 -3.05 -15.87 18.63
N CYS A 190 -4.32 -15.75 18.20
CA CYS A 190 -5.44 -16.43 18.84
C CYS A 190 -5.37 -17.96 18.70
N PHE A 191 -5.04 -18.45 17.50
CA PHE A 191 -4.84 -19.87 17.19
C PHE A 191 -3.36 -20.23 16.97
N ASP A 192 -2.44 -19.36 17.38
CA ASP A 192 -0.99 -19.58 17.24
C ASP A 192 -0.55 -20.95 17.83
N GLY A 193 0.06 -21.77 16.98
CA GLY A 193 0.57 -23.10 17.32
C GLY A 193 -0.50 -24.16 17.58
N PHE A 194 -1.75 -23.97 17.10
CA PHE A 194 -2.80 -24.97 17.26
C PHE A 194 -2.51 -26.20 16.38
N GLY A 195 -1.84 -27.18 16.98
CA GLY A 195 -1.39 -28.37 16.27
C GLY A 195 -2.45 -29.40 15.90
N MET A 196 -3.74 -29.18 16.17
CA MET A 196 -4.82 -30.14 15.82
C MET A 196 -5.89 -29.55 14.90
N VAL A 197 -5.96 -28.23 14.79
CA VAL A 197 -7.01 -27.56 14.02
C VAL A 197 -6.82 -27.81 12.53
N ARG A 198 -7.91 -28.19 11.86
CA ARG A 198 -7.97 -28.47 10.42
C ARG A 198 -8.86 -27.51 9.66
N THR A 199 -9.92 -27.06 10.32
CA THR A 199 -10.91 -26.14 9.76
C THR A 199 -11.35 -25.17 10.85
N VAL A 200 -11.45 -23.89 10.51
CA VAL A 200 -12.00 -22.84 11.36
C VAL A 200 -13.11 -22.13 10.60
N ASN A 201 -14.34 -22.26 11.09
CA ASN A 201 -15.50 -21.61 10.50
C ASN A 201 -15.64 -20.22 11.14
N LEU A 202 -15.42 -19.20 10.31
CA LEU A 202 -15.56 -17.79 10.68
C LEU A 202 -17.01 -17.33 10.40
N PRO A 203 -17.65 -16.59 11.32
CA PRO A 203 -19.00 -16.08 11.11
C PRO A 203 -19.04 -14.98 10.04
N ASP A 204 -20.21 -14.75 9.44
CA ASP A 204 -20.40 -13.69 8.43
C ASP A 204 -20.19 -12.28 9.00
N THR A 205 -20.21 -12.12 10.33
CA THR A 205 -19.89 -10.85 11.00
C THR A 205 -18.38 -10.55 11.06
N MET A 206 -17.51 -11.48 10.63
CA MET A 206 -16.06 -11.33 10.73
C MET A 206 -15.52 -10.24 9.81
N MET A 207 -14.82 -9.24 10.36
CA MET A 207 -14.27 -8.14 9.55
C MET A 207 -12.75 -8.09 9.53
N CYS A 208 -12.07 -8.70 10.50
CA CYS A 208 -10.62 -8.65 10.64
C CYS A 208 -10.03 -9.98 11.13
N ILE A 209 -8.93 -10.40 10.51
CA ILE A 209 -8.06 -11.47 10.99
C ILE A 209 -6.77 -10.82 11.49
N GLY A 210 -6.54 -10.89 12.80
CA GLY A 210 -5.44 -10.22 13.48
C GLY A 210 -4.05 -10.81 13.20
N GLU A 211 -3.04 -10.07 13.67
CA GLU A 211 -1.63 -10.43 13.50
C GLU A 211 -1.33 -11.84 13.98
N TYR A 212 -0.69 -12.65 13.13
CA TYR A 212 -0.30 -14.02 13.45
C TYR A 212 -1.44 -14.94 13.94
N ALA A 213 -2.70 -14.60 13.66
CA ALA A 213 -3.87 -15.27 14.23
C ALA A 213 -3.86 -16.80 14.08
N PHE A 214 -3.42 -17.33 12.94
CA PHE A 214 -3.34 -18.77 12.65
C PHE A 214 -1.90 -19.27 12.44
N THR A 215 -0.91 -18.57 13.01
CA THR A 215 0.49 -18.95 12.82
C THR A 215 0.77 -20.36 13.31
N ASP A 216 1.60 -21.12 12.59
CA ASP A 216 2.00 -22.49 12.92
C ASP A 216 0.81 -23.46 13.13
N CYS A 217 -0.36 -23.15 12.56
CA CYS A 217 -1.49 -24.09 12.46
C CYS A 217 -1.21 -25.15 11.40
N LYS A 218 -0.24 -26.04 11.68
CA LYS A 218 0.32 -26.98 10.69
C LYS A 218 -0.68 -27.92 10.02
N HIS A 219 -1.83 -28.15 10.64
CA HIS A 219 -2.86 -29.05 10.13
C HIS A 219 -4.07 -28.33 9.52
N LEU A 220 -4.09 -26.99 9.51
CA LEU A 220 -5.14 -26.20 8.87
C LEU A 220 -5.06 -26.44 7.36
N THR A 221 -6.06 -27.09 6.79
CA THR A 221 -6.09 -27.48 5.37
C THR A 221 -6.87 -26.49 4.52
N GLU A 222 -7.92 -25.92 5.11
CA GLU A 222 -8.83 -24.99 4.44
C GLU A 222 -9.28 -23.92 5.45
N ILE A 223 -9.51 -22.72 4.95
CA ILE A 223 -10.20 -21.68 5.68
C ILE A 223 -11.08 -20.89 4.72
N GLU A 224 -12.38 -20.84 5.03
CA GLU A 224 -13.31 -19.97 4.33
C GLU A 224 -13.27 -18.59 5.00
N ILE A 225 -12.76 -17.59 4.26
CA ILE A 225 -12.70 -16.21 4.72
C ILE A 225 -13.99 -15.51 4.25
N PRO A 226 -14.85 -15.05 5.16
CA PRO A 226 -16.11 -14.41 4.79
C PRO A 226 -15.91 -13.12 3.97
N ASP A 227 -16.85 -12.81 3.08
CA ASP A 227 -16.81 -11.62 2.22
C ASP A 227 -16.79 -10.30 2.99
N SER A 228 -17.23 -10.31 4.25
CA SER A 228 -17.21 -9.18 5.17
C SER A 228 -15.82 -8.83 5.70
N VAL A 229 -14.82 -9.72 5.54
CA VAL A 229 -13.44 -9.47 5.96
C VAL A 229 -12.81 -8.40 5.10
N LYS A 230 -12.34 -7.33 5.76
CA LYS A 230 -11.70 -6.17 5.13
C LYS A 230 -10.19 -6.14 5.33
N LYS A 231 -9.69 -6.82 6.37
CA LYS A 231 -8.30 -6.77 6.78
C LYS A 231 -7.79 -8.15 7.18
N ILE A 232 -6.67 -8.54 6.58
CA ILE A 232 -5.87 -9.70 6.98
C ILE A 232 -4.51 -9.14 7.38
N GLU A 233 -4.18 -9.23 8.67
CA GLU A 233 -2.96 -8.62 9.19
C GLU A 233 -1.70 -9.46 8.94
N LYS A 234 -0.57 -8.88 9.33
CA LYS A 234 0.77 -9.47 9.19
C LYS A 234 0.81 -10.88 9.77
N GLY A 235 1.35 -11.81 9.00
CA GLY A 235 1.59 -13.18 9.41
C GLY A 235 0.34 -14.01 9.71
N ALA A 236 -0.88 -13.56 9.36
CA ALA A 236 -2.12 -14.21 9.77
C ALA A 236 -2.16 -15.73 9.51
N PHE A 237 -1.57 -16.22 8.41
CA PHE A 237 -1.47 -17.63 8.05
C PHE A 237 -0.03 -18.15 7.96
N ASN A 238 0.91 -17.50 8.63
CA ASN A 238 2.33 -17.89 8.60
C ASN A 238 2.52 -19.36 9.06
N ALA A 239 3.32 -20.13 8.32
CA ALA A 239 3.64 -21.53 8.57
C ALA A 239 2.40 -22.46 8.64
N CYS A 240 1.30 -22.12 7.97
CA CYS A 240 0.18 -23.03 7.73
C CYS A 240 0.53 -24.05 6.64
N VAL A 241 1.46 -24.97 6.96
CA VAL A 241 2.08 -25.87 5.96
C VAL A 241 1.12 -26.80 5.23
N SER A 242 -0.07 -27.11 5.79
CA SER A 242 -1.07 -27.97 5.15
C SER A 242 -2.16 -27.20 4.39
N LEU A 243 -2.12 -25.86 4.38
CA LEU A 243 -3.15 -25.03 3.76
C LEU A 243 -3.05 -25.13 2.24
N THR A 244 -4.04 -25.75 1.59
CA THR A 244 -4.00 -26.03 0.14
C THR A 244 -4.71 -24.97 -0.69
N ASP A 245 -5.78 -24.40 -0.14
CA ASP A 245 -6.65 -23.44 -0.82
C ASP A 245 -7.09 -22.34 0.16
N VAL A 246 -7.06 -21.10 -0.32
CA VAL A 246 -7.55 -19.92 0.38
C VAL A 246 -8.27 -19.04 -0.62
N ASN A 247 -9.49 -18.60 -0.29
CA ASN A 247 -10.18 -17.57 -1.04
C ASN A 247 -10.00 -16.23 -0.33
N ILE A 248 -9.41 -15.25 -1.01
CA ILE A 248 -9.28 -13.89 -0.48
C ILE A 248 -10.51 -13.09 -0.91
N PRO A 249 -11.30 -12.55 0.02
CA PRO A 249 -12.51 -11.83 -0.33
C PRO A 249 -12.20 -10.47 -0.95
N ASN A 250 -13.12 -9.96 -1.77
CA ASN A 250 -12.99 -8.66 -2.46
C ASN A 250 -12.99 -7.45 -1.50
N GLY A 251 -13.19 -7.66 -0.20
CA GLY A 251 -13.07 -6.61 0.83
C GLY A 251 -11.63 -6.32 1.23
N VAL A 252 -10.68 -7.23 0.94
CA VAL A 252 -9.28 -7.11 1.37
C VAL A 252 -8.52 -6.19 0.42
N LEU A 253 -7.86 -5.18 0.99
CA LEU A 253 -7.12 -4.16 0.23
C LEU A 253 -5.63 -4.45 0.09
N GLU A 254 -5.04 -5.14 1.06
CA GLU A 254 -3.60 -5.42 1.12
C GLU A 254 -3.38 -6.77 1.81
N LEU A 255 -2.34 -7.48 1.39
CA LEU A 255 -1.83 -8.64 2.12
C LEU A 255 -0.55 -8.21 2.82
N GLY A 256 -0.56 -8.24 4.15
CA GLY A 256 0.56 -7.78 4.97
C GLY A 256 1.83 -8.64 4.84
N ASP A 257 2.86 -8.23 5.59
CA ASP A 257 4.10 -8.99 5.65
C ASP A 257 3.84 -10.42 6.15
N ASN A 258 4.55 -11.39 5.59
CA ASN A 258 4.51 -12.79 6.00
C ASN A 258 3.12 -13.46 5.97
N THR A 259 2.08 -12.87 5.38
CA THR A 259 0.69 -13.36 5.52
C THR A 259 0.54 -14.84 5.16
N PHE A 260 1.19 -15.32 4.09
CA PHE A 260 1.23 -16.73 3.68
C PHE A 260 2.67 -17.29 3.66
N LEU A 261 3.56 -16.75 4.51
CA LEU A 261 4.94 -17.25 4.64
C LEU A 261 4.92 -18.75 5.00
N CYS A 262 5.70 -19.56 4.30
CA CYS A 262 5.84 -21.01 4.50
C CYS A 262 4.53 -21.81 4.42
N CYS A 263 3.53 -21.33 3.66
CA CYS A 263 2.34 -22.13 3.29
C CYS A 263 2.70 -23.13 2.18
N SER A 264 3.51 -24.14 2.50
CA SER A 264 4.17 -25.01 1.53
C SER A 264 3.24 -25.92 0.71
N SER A 265 1.99 -26.15 1.15
CA SER A 265 0.98 -26.91 0.40
C SER A 265 0.04 -26.05 -0.46
N LEU A 266 0.15 -24.71 -0.42
CA LEU A 266 -0.73 -23.83 -1.19
C LEU A 266 -0.44 -23.99 -2.68
N GLU A 267 -1.37 -24.51 -3.47
CA GLU A 267 -1.10 -24.84 -4.88
C GLU A 267 -1.45 -23.71 -5.85
N LYS A 268 -2.54 -23.00 -5.56
CA LYS A 268 -3.06 -21.93 -6.40
C LYS A 268 -3.63 -20.82 -5.54
N LEU A 269 -3.56 -19.59 -6.05
CA LEU A 269 -4.23 -18.46 -5.44
C LEU A 269 -4.65 -17.45 -6.50
N VAL A 270 -5.87 -16.94 -6.37
CA VAL A 270 -6.40 -15.86 -7.20
C VAL A 270 -6.51 -14.62 -6.32
N ILE A 271 -5.78 -13.57 -6.68
CA ILE A 271 -5.79 -12.31 -5.97
C ILE A 271 -6.98 -11.47 -6.50
N PRO A 272 -7.88 -10.98 -5.63
CA PRO A 272 -9.00 -10.17 -6.06
C PRO A 272 -8.56 -8.77 -6.50
N GLU A 273 -9.34 -8.14 -7.38
CA GLU A 273 -9.10 -6.79 -7.93
C GLU A 273 -9.06 -5.68 -6.85
N SER A 274 -9.52 -5.97 -5.64
CA SER A 274 -9.45 -5.06 -4.50
C SER A 274 -8.04 -4.94 -3.92
N VAL A 275 -7.19 -5.95 -4.08
CA VAL A 275 -5.86 -5.98 -3.49
C VAL A 275 -4.92 -5.08 -4.29
N SER A 276 -4.25 -4.18 -3.58
CA SER A 276 -3.35 -3.16 -4.13
C SER A 276 -1.86 -3.46 -3.91
N GLY A 277 -1.53 -4.38 -2.99
CA GLY A 277 -0.14 -4.76 -2.75
C GLY A 277 0.07 -5.96 -1.85
N PHE A 278 1.30 -6.49 -1.88
CA PHE A 278 1.79 -7.57 -1.04
C PHE A 278 2.97 -7.09 -0.19
N GLY A 279 2.96 -7.42 1.10
CA GLY A 279 4.05 -7.12 2.04
C GLY A 279 5.30 -7.97 1.83
N GLU A 280 6.29 -7.76 2.69
CA GLU A 280 7.56 -8.49 2.68
C GLU A 280 7.32 -9.99 2.93
N ASN A 281 8.02 -10.86 2.21
CA ASN A 281 7.94 -12.32 2.33
C ASN A 281 6.51 -12.92 2.27
N CYS A 282 5.53 -12.20 1.71
CA CYS A 282 4.11 -12.56 1.80
C CYS A 282 3.80 -14.00 1.35
N PHE A 283 4.46 -14.50 0.30
CA PHE A 283 4.34 -15.86 -0.22
C PHE A 283 5.67 -16.63 -0.21
N SER A 284 6.63 -16.21 0.62
CA SER A 284 7.95 -16.85 0.65
C SER A 284 7.82 -18.27 1.19
N GLY A 285 8.52 -19.26 0.61
CA GLY A 285 8.45 -20.66 1.03
C GLY A 285 7.16 -21.39 0.68
N CYS A 286 6.35 -20.86 -0.25
CA CYS A 286 5.21 -21.57 -0.81
C CYS A 286 5.67 -22.54 -1.92
N ASP A 287 6.28 -23.67 -1.51
CA ASP A 287 6.93 -24.63 -2.42
C ASP A 287 6.01 -25.23 -3.49
N SER A 288 4.75 -25.48 -3.13
CA SER A 288 3.74 -26.07 -4.02
C SER A 288 2.98 -25.05 -4.87
N LEU A 289 3.21 -23.74 -4.69
CA LEU A 289 2.47 -22.71 -5.38
C LEU A 289 2.85 -22.72 -6.87
N LYS A 290 1.95 -23.23 -7.70
CA LYS A 290 2.11 -23.36 -9.15
C LYS A 290 1.52 -22.17 -9.89
N MET A 291 0.43 -21.62 -9.37
CA MET A 291 -0.33 -20.57 -10.04
C MET A 291 -0.69 -19.44 -9.09
N LEU A 292 -0.33 -18.24 -9.48
CA LEU A 292 -0.79 -17.02 -8.82
C LEU A 292 -1.36 -16.07 -9.88
N SER A 293 -2.66 -15.80 -9.82
CA SER A 293 -3.30 -14.82 -10.70
C SER A 293 -3.33 -13.47 -10.01
N VAL A 294 -2.62 -12.50 -10.58
CA VAL A 294 -2.42 -11.18 -9.99
C VAL A 294 -3.05 -10.09 -10.88
N PRO A 295 -4.04 -9.35 -10.36
CA PRO A 295 -4.77 -8.32 -11.11
C PRO A 295 -3.92 -7.07 -11.37
N GLN A 296 -4.45 -6.16 -12.20
CA GLN A 296 -3.76 -4.89 -12.52
C GLN A 296 -3.79 -3.91 -11.34
N SER A 297 -4.67 -4.11 -10.36
CA SER A 297 -4.78 -3.30 -9.15
C SER A 297 -3.52 -3.34 -8.28
N VAL A 298 -2.72 -4.41 -8.38
CA VAL A 298 -1.48 -4.58 -7.60
C VAL A 298 -0.39 -3.63 -8.10
N LYS A 299 0.00 -2.71 -7.23
CA LYS A 299 1.00 -1.64 -7.46
C LYS A 299 2.28 -1.83 -6.65
N TYR A 300 2.27 -2.71 -5.65
CA TYR A 300 3.40 -2.95 -4.77
C TYR A 300 3.57 -4.44 -4.47
N ILE A 301 4.81 -4.93 -4.57
CA ILE A 301 5.21 -6.27 -4.14
C ILE A 301 6.47 -6.11 -3.30
N GLY A 302 6.38 -6.44 -2.01
CA GLY A 302 7.47 -6.35 -1.06
C GLY A 302 8.67 -7.25 -1.38
N ASP A 303 9.76 -7.03 -0.66
CA ASP A 303 10.98 -7.81 -0.84
C ASP A 303 10.76 -9.28 -0.48
N ASN A 304 11.48 -10.16 -1.18
CA ASN A 304 11.45 -11.61 -0.99
C ASN A 304 10.04 -12.25 -1.03
N CYS A 305 9.03 -11.54 -1.57
CA CYS A 305 7.64 -11.97 -1.56
C CYS A 305 7.43 -13.38 -2.15
N PHE A 306 8.23 -13.75 -3.15
CA PHE A 306 8.18 -15.06 -3.83
C PHE A 306 9.49 -15.85 -3.70
N SER A 307 10.28 -15.58 -2.67
CA SER A 307 11.50 -16.36 -2.39
C SER A 307 11.12 -17.81 -2.07
N TYR A 308 11.93 -18.77 -2.50
CA TYR A 308 11.67 -20.20 -2.30
C TYR A 308 10.32 -20.69 -2.87
N CYS A 309 9.90 -20.18 -4.03
CA CYS A 309 8.73 -20.67 -4.78
C CYS A 309 9.15 -21.25 -6.15
N PRO A 310 9.71 -22.48 -6.20
CA PRO A 310 10.38 -23.01 -7.40
C PRO A 310 9.43 -23.28 -8.58
N ASN A 311 8.15 -23.57 -8.28
CA ASN A 311 7.14 -23.97 -9.25
C ASN A 311 6.20 -22.82 -9.66
N LEU A 312 6.40 -21.62 -9.10
CA LEU A 312 5.50 -20.49 -9.28
C LEU A 312 5.49 -19.99 -10.73
N VAL A 313 4.29 -19.88 -11.29
CA VAL A 313 3.99 -19.12 -12.50
C VAL A 313 2.98 -18.04 -12.16
N ILE A 314 3.40 -16.77 -12.35
CA ILE A 314 2.53 -15.61 -12.14
C ILE A 314 1.74 -15.30 -13.41
N TYR A 315 0.42 -15.28 -13.32
CA TYR A 315 -0.47 -14.81 -14.39
C TYR A 315 -0.81 -13.35 -14.15
N CYS A 316 -0.42 -12.48 -15.09
CA CYS A 316 -0.62 -11.05 -14.98
C CYS A 316 -0.97 -10.41 -16.32
N PHE A 317 -1.40 -9.14 -16.32
CA PHE A 317 -1.69 -8.42 -17.55
C PHE A 317 -0.41 -7.96 -18.26
N GLU A 318 -0.42 -7.97 -19.59
CA GLU A 318 0.65 -7.38 -20.41
C GLU A 318 0.90 -5.92 -20.00
N ASN A 319 2.18 -5.54 -19.92
CA ASN A 319 2.65 -4.21 -19.51
C ASN A 319 2.19 -3.72 -18.12
N SER A 320 1.64 -4.58 -17.27
CA SER A 320 1.32 -4.25 -15.88
C SER A 320 2.57 -4.05 -15.00
N TYR A 321 2.38 -3.48 -13.81
CA TYR A 321 3.43 -3.42 -12.78
C TYR A 321 3.99 -4.81 -12.48
N VAL A 322 3.11 -5.79 -12.28
CA VAL A 322 3.47 -7.19 -11.97
C VAL A 322 4.27 -7.82 -13.11
N HIS A 323 3.90 -7.55 -14.37
CA HIS A 323 4.66 -8.04 -15.52
C HIS A 323 6.12 -7.50 -15.52
N ARG A 324 6.30 -6.19 -15.27
CA ARG A 324 7.64 -5.59 -15.14
C ARG A 324 8.41 -6.17 -13.95
N TYR A 325 7.74 -6.39 -12.82
CA TYR A 325 8.32 -7.00 -11.64
C TYR A 325 8.84 -8.41 -11.91
N CYS A 326 8.05 -9.25 -12.59
CA CYS A 326 8.44 -10.62 -12.95
C CYS A 326 9.68 -10.65 -13.85
N LEU A 327 9.75 -9.73 -14.82
CA LEU A 327 10.92 -9.55 -15.69
C LEU A 327 12.18 -9.17 -14.90
N GLN A 328 12.07 -8.20 -13.98
CA GLN A 328 13.20 -7.73 -13.18
C GLN A 328 13.73 -8.81 -12.22
N LYS A 329 12.83 -9.53 -11.55
CA LYS A 329 13.17 -10.56 -10.56
C LYS A 329 13.38 -11.96 -11.17
N LYS A 330 13.26 -12.09 -12.50
CA LYS A 330 13.39 -13.36 -13.26
C LYS A 330 12.45 -14.46 -12.77
N ILE A 331 11.22 -14.10 -12.40
CA ILE A 331 10.16 -15.04 -11.98
C ILE A 331 9.45 -15.55 -13.23
N LYS A 332 9.02 -16.82 -13.26
CA LYS A 332 8.24 -17.36 -14.39
C LYS A 332 6.86 -16.69 -14.42
N PHE A 333 6.41 -16.26 -15.59
CA PHE A 333 5.13 -15.61 -15.75
C PHE A 333 4.44 -16.00 -17.06
N LYS A 334 3.13 -15.78 -17.12
CA LYS A 334 2.30 -15.83 -18.33
C LYS A 334 1.46 -14.56 -18.38
N THR A 335 1.44 -13.91 -19.54
CA THR A 335 0.69 -12.66 -19.71
C THR A 335 -0.68 -12.90 -20.33
N THR A 336 -1.64 -12.05 -19.95
CA THR A 336 -2.96 -11.97 -20.56
C THR A 336 -3.17 -10.56 -21.16
N PRO A 337 -3.70 -10.43 -22.40
CA PRO A 337 -4.02 -9.14 -22.97
C PRO A 337 -5.08 -8.38 -22.16
N LEU A 338 -4.99 -7.04 -22.18
CA LEU A 338 -6.00 -6.16 -21.60
C LEU A 338 -7.40 -6.46 -22.18
N GLY A 339 -8.42 -6.55 -21.31
CA GLY A 339 -9.81 -6.86 -21.67
C GLY A 339 -10.20 -8.34 -21.63
N LYS A 340 -9.25 -9.24 -21.35
CA LYS A 340 -9.54 -10.65 -21.02
C LYS A 340 -9.49 -10.87 -19.51
N LYS A 341 -10.14 -11.92 -19.02
CA LYS A 341 -10.05 -12.32 -17.61
C LYS A 341 -8.77 -13.12 -17.37
N LEU A 342 -8.14 -12.90 -16.22
CA LEU A 342 -7.06 -13.76 -15.75
C LEU A 342 -7.60 -15.16 -15.47
N PRO A 343 -6.79 -16.20 -15.67
CA PRO A 343 -7.21 -17.57 -15.36
C PRO A 343 -7.47 -17.72 -13.86
N THR A 344 -8.48 -18.52 -13.52
CA THR A 344 -8.87 -18.82 -12.13
C THR A 344 -8.58 -20.27 -11.74
N GLU A 345 -8.15 -21.08 -12.71
CA GLU A 345 -7.87 -22.51 -12.55
C GLU A 345 -6.54 -22.86 -13.19
N LEU A 346 -5.88 -23.89 -12.66
CA LEU A 346 -4.69 -24.46 -13.26
C LEU A 346 -5.06 -25.01 -14.64
N GLU A 347 -4.30 -24.64 -15.67
CA GLU A 347 -4.42 -25.29 -16.97
C GLU A 347 -4.20 -26.80 -16.78
N PRO A 348 -5.05 -27.67 -17.35
CA PRO A 348 -4.83 -29.11 -17.27
C PRO A 348 -3.48 -29.41 -17.91
N GLU A 349 -2.62 -30.13 -17.18
CA GLU A 349 -1.34 -30.60 -17.71
C GLU A 349 -1.62 -31.29 -19.04
N SER A 350 -1.20 -30.68 -20.14
CA SER A 350 -1.34 -31.29 -21.46
C SER A 350 -0.61 -32.62 -21.41
N GLY A 351 -1.39 -33.70 -21.39
CA GLY A 351 -0.90 -35.05 -21.13
C GLY A 351 0.33 -35.36 -21.95
N ALA A 352 1.29 -36.01 -21.29
CA ALA A 352 2.39 -36.70 -21.94
C ALA A 352 1.85 -37.45 -23.16
N LYS A 353 2.17 -36.94 -24.35
CA LYS A 353 2.08 -37.73 -25.57
C LYS A 353 3.12 -38.83 -25.42
N LYS A 354 2.66 -40.00 -24.97
CA LYS A 354 3.36 -41.27 -25.13
C LYS A 354 3.50 -41.61 -26.61
#